data_AF-T1AS52-F1
#
_entry.id   AF-T1AS52-F1
#
_cell.length_a   1.000
_cell.length_b   1.000
_cell.length_c   1.000
_cell.angle_alpha   90.00
_cell.angle_beta   90.00
_cell.angle_gamma   90.00
#
_symmetry.space_group_name_H-M   'P 1'
#
loop_
_entity.id
_entity.type
_entity.pdbx_description
1 polymer ?
#
loop_
_entity_poly.entity_id
_entity_poly.type
_entity_poly.pdbx_seq_one_letter_code
_entity_poly.pdbx_strand_id
1 'polypeptide(L)' 'RVADTPVLCLPRPDLLKRAYMLGPLADLAPALVHPTVHSTIEELWRRFDRAAHPLVPVPASNAGGGA' A
#
# COMPACT_ATOMS: atom_id res chain seq x y z
N ARG A 1 -9.40 -2.40 -9.68
CA ARG A 1 -10.40 -1.47 -10.29
C ARG A 1 -9.73 -0.11 -10.44
N VAL A 2 -10.13 0.67 -11.44
CA VAL A 2 -9.63 2.03 -11.69
C VAL A 2 -10.82 2.97 -11.61
N ALA A 3 -10.64 4.14 -10.99
CA ALA A 3 -11.63 5.20 -10.94
C ALA A 3 -10.91 6.55 -11.04
N ASP A 4 -11.47 7.45 -11.83
CA ASP A 4 -10.97 8.82 -11.98
C ASP A 4 -12.17 9.77 -12.03
N THR A 5 -12.54 10.27 -10.87
CA THR A 5 -13.62 11.26 -10.71
C THR A 5 -13.12 12.40 -9.82
N PRO A 6 -13.81 13.57 -9.82
CA PRO A 6 -13.40 14.69 -8.98
C PRO A 6 -13.31 14.40 -7.47
N VAL A 7 -13.99 13.35 -7.00
CA VAL A 7 -14.05 12.97 -5.58
C VAL A 7 -13.36 11.65 -5.27
N LEU A 8 -12.93 10.88 -6.28
CA LEU A 8 -12.36 9.54 -6.08
C LEU A 8 -11.32 9.21 -7.16
N CYS A 9 -10.11 8.89 -6.72
CA CYS A 9 -9.05 8.36 -7.58
C CYS A 9 -8.58 7.00 -7.06
N LEU A 10 -8.65 5.97 -7.91
CA LEU A 10 -8.19 4.61 -7.65
C LEU A 10 -7.34 4.08 -8.82
N PRO A 11 -6.22 3.39 -8.54
CA PRO A 11 -5.57 3.23 -7.24
C PRO A 11 -5.11 4.56 -6.66
N ARG A 12 -4.86 4.60 -5.35
CA ARG A 12 -4.30 5.78 -4.68
C ARG A 12 -3.03 6.24 -5.45
N PRO A 13 -2.94 7.49 -5.94
CA PRO A 13 -1.86 7.92 -6.83
C PRO A 13 -0.44 7.78 -6.25
N ASP A 14 -0.29 7.83 -4.93
CA ASP A 14 0.98 7.72 -4.24
C ASP A 14 1.27 6.33 -3.67
N LEU A 15 0.43 5.32 -3.96
CA LEU A 15 0.59 3.94 -3.47
C LEU A 15 2.01 3.39 -3.71
N LEU A 16 2.54 3.58 -4.93
CA LEU A 16 3.85 3.05 -5.33
C LEU A 16 5.04 3.88 -4.80
N LYS A 17 4.77 4.99 -4.13
CA LYS A 17 5.78 5.96 -3.63
C LYS A 17 5.88 5.96 -2.10
N ARG A 18 4.94 5.32 -1.40
CA ARG A 18 4.85 5.34 0.07
C ARG A 18 5.10 3.93 0.61
N ALA A 19 6.23 3.75 1.30
CA ALA A 19 6.58 2.47 1.92
C ALA A 19 5.49 1.97 2.88
N TYR A 20 4.90 2.86 3.67
CA TYR A 20 3.84 2.52 4.63
C TYR A 20 2.50 2.17 3.98
N MET A 21 2.35 2.37 2.67
CA MET A 21 1.21 1.88 1.90
C MET A 21 1.55 0.57 1.19
N LEU A 22 2.65 0.57 0.42
CA LEU A 22 3.04 -0.56 -0.42
C LEU A 22 3.48 -1.77 0.39
N GLY A 23 4.27 -1.56 1.46
CA GLY A 23 4.76 -2.63 2.32
C GLY A 23 3.64 -3.42 2.99
N PRO A 24 2.75 -2.78 3.78
CA PRO A 24 1.62 -3.49 4.37
C PRO A 24 0.68 -4.14 3.35
N LEU A 25 0.50 -3.54 2.17
CA LEU A 25 -0.28 -4.17 1.10
C LEU A 25 0.40 -5.43 0.55
N ALA A 26 1.74 -5.43 0.44
CA ALA A 26 2.52 -6.59 0.01
C ALA A 26 2.43 -7.73 1.04
N ASP A 27 2.43 -7.40 2.32
CA ASP A 27 2.26 -8.38 3.40
C ASP A 27 0.85 -9.00 3.39
N LEU A 28 -0.18 -8.20 3.10
CA LEU A 28 -1.58 -8.64 3.11
C LEU A 28 -2.01 -9.37 1.82
N ALA A 29 -1.54 -8.92 0.66
CA ALA A 29 -2.01 -9.40 -0.64
C ALA A 29 -0.88 -9.41 -1.69
N PRO A 30 0.15 -10.25 -1.53
CA PRO A 30 1.35 -10.22 -2.40
C PRO A 30 1.02 -10.52 -3.87
N ALA A 31 0.08 -11.43 -4.12
CA ALA A 31 -0.33 -11.84 -5.46
C ALA A 31 -1.32 -10.87 -6.16
N LEU A 32 -1.77 -9.81 -5.46
CA LEU A 32 -2.65 -8.81 -6.08
C LEU A 32 -1.90 -8.11 -7.22
N VAL A 33 -2.51 -8.02 -8.41
CA VAL A 33 -1.94 -7.32 -9.55
C VAL A 33 -2.38 -5.86 -9.54
N HIS A 34 -1.43 -4.93 -9.58
CA HIS A 34 -1.73 -3.51 -9.69
C HIS A 34 -2.40 -3.24 -11.05
N PRO A 35 -3.59 -2.60 -11.10
CA PRO A 35 -4.42 -2.57 -12.30
C PRO A 35 -3.86 -1.69 -13.43
N THR A 36 -2.86 -0.84 -13.17
CA THR A 36 -2.25 0.04 -14.18
C THR A 36 -0.81 -0.31 -14.56
N VAL A 37 -0.02 -0.91 -13.65
CA VAL A 37 1.38 -1.32 -13.93
C VAL A 37 1.49 -2.81 -14.22
N HIS A 38 0.41 -3.56 -14.04
CA HIS A 38 0.31 -4.99 -14.36
C HIS A 38 1.43 -5.84 -13.74
N SER A 39 1.93 -5.43 -12.57
CA SER A 39 2.86 -6.20 -11.74
C SER A 39 2.19 -6.56 -10.43
N THR A 40 2.61 -7.67 -9.82
CA THR A 40 2.15 -8.04 -8.49
C THR A 40 2.62 -7.01 -7.46
N ILE A 41 1.84 -6.82 -6.39
CA ILE A 41 2.26 -5.95 -5.27
C ILE A 41 3.60 -6.42 -4.70
N GLU A 42 3.84 -7.73 -4.63
CA GLU A 42 5.11 -8.28 -4.18
C GLU A 42 6.31 -7.84 -5.05
N GLU A 43 6.18 -7.90 -6.38
CA GLU A 43 7.24 -7.41 -7.29
C GLU A 43 7.48 -5.92 -7.13
N LEU A 44 6.41 -5.14 -6.98
CA LEU A 44 6.50 -3.70 -6.78
C LEU A 44 7.21 -3.38 -5.45
N TRP A 45 6.91 -4.13 -4.40
CA TRP A 45 7.57 -3.98 -3.10
C TRP A 45 9.04 -4.39 -3.13
N ARG A 46 9.40 -5.47 -3.85
CA ARG A 46 10.80 -5.88 -4.06
C ARG A 46 11.65 -4.81 -4.76
N ARG A 47 11.05 -4.04 -5.68
CA ARG A 47 11.72 -2.96 -6.43
C ARG A 47 11.81 -1.64 -5.67
N PHE A 48 11.07 -1.50 -4.58
CA PHE A 48 11.02 -0.28 -3.79
C PHE A 48 12.31 -0.08 -2.98
N ASP A 49 12.82 1.16 -2.88
CA ASP A 49 13.98 1.48 -2.05
C ASP A 49 13.60 1.49 -0.55
N ARG A 50 13.67 0.31 0.07
CA ARG A 50 13.34 0.11 1.48
C ARG A 50 14.41 0.71 2.41
N ALA A 51 15.64 0.89 1.92
CA ALA A 51 16.73 1.45 2.73
C ALA A 51 16.51 2.95 2.97
N ALA A 52 16.02 3.67 1.97
CA ALA A 52 15.64 5.08 2.10
C ALA A 52 14.36 5.32 2.94
N HIS A 53 13.54 4.28 3.15
CA HIS A 53 12.23 4.39 3.81
C HIS A 53 11.99 3.24 4.81
N PRO A 54 12.68 3.24 5.96
CA PRO A 54 12.52 2.19 6.96
C PRO A 54 11.10 2.18 7.53
N LEU A 55 10.53 0.98 7.68
CA LEU A 55 9.24 0.77 8.33
C LEU A 55 9.47 0.31 9.77
N VAL A 56 8.69 0.89 10.69
CA VAL A 56 8.64 0.48 12.09
C VAL A 56 7.24 -0.04 12.37
N PRO A 57 7.09 -1.30 12.83
CA PRO A 57 5.80 -1.83 13.26
C PRO A 57 5.21 -0.96 14.37
N VAL A 58 3.97 -0.52 14.20
CA VAL A 58 3.20 0.14 15.25
C VAL A 58 2.30 -0.92 15.88
N PRO A 59 2.30 -1.06 17.22
CA PRO A 59 1.38 -1.97 17.89
C PRO A 59 -0.05 -1.64 17.49
N ALA A 60 -0.86 -2.66 17.18
CA ALA A 60 -2.27 -2.48 16.97
C ALA A 60 -2.90 -2.00 18.29
N SER A 61 -3.10 -0.69 18.44
CA SER A 61 -3.92 -0.18 19.53
C SER A 61 -5.36 -0.48 19.16
N ASN A 62 -5.92 -1.53 19.75
CA ASN A 62 -7.37 -1.65 19.85
C ASN A 62 -7.86 -0.57 20.83
N ALA A 63 -7.87 0.69 20.41
CA ALA A 63 -8.65 1.72 21.07
C ALA A 63 -10.13 1.56 20.67
N GLY A 64 -10.68 0.38 20.95
CA GLY A 64 -12.10 0.22 21.22
C GLY A 64 -12.32 0.60 22.68
N GLY A 65 -12.44 1.91 22.95
CA GLY A 65 -12.94 2.42 24.22
C GLY A 65 -14.26 3.12 23.95
N GLY A 66 -15.37 2.44 24.20
CA GLY A 66 -16.69 3.02 24.09
C GLY A 66 -16.94 4.09 25.16
N ALA A 67 -17.57 5.17 24.73
CA ALA A 67 -18.68 5.88 25.38
C ALA A 67 -19.31 6.79 24.32
#